data_AF-A0A8J3XST5-F1
#
_entry.id   AF-A0A8J3XST5-F1
#
_cell.length_a   1.000
_cell.length_b   1.000
_cell.length_c   1.000
_cell.angle_alpha   90.00
_cell.angle_beta   90.00
_cell.angle_gamma   90.00
#
_symmetry.space_group_name_H-M   'P 1'
#
loop_
_entity.id
_entity.type
_entity.pdbx_description
1 polymer ?
#
loop_
_entity_poly.entity_id
_entity_poly.type
_entity_poly.pdbx_seq_one_letter_code
_entity_poly.pdbx_strand_id
1 'polypeptide(L)'
;MRQHPPSVRDQCAQSAPYVRTIIGGALDAIDGAAAWVGAITSTMAPAVTELATANARRLIELAVRATPELERVHIRVIPESTGIRVEVSHPGGPLEPTRGSSSSIWATLSSQIQDFGSRHSPQSGHVMWFLIPPREVGDRMNASVAQYPYVIAWTGEAVQQSLTFRHHPEVGGLRLTYRDPHPEDWVYGVLRARHAIARGHGRPQFHRVHTLRQWRCMEYRLCQVCGRSAVDPDTGRTWWLLAADASSPGQGYTNAPPTCRDCIPRASTQCPQLHDTAAVYSAAACEPYAVLGTRFIAGVGGPVPLEEHTAQVPLDAFRALATVLAEQLVVRLAGLRREDLNMSQASR
;
A
#
# COMPACT_ATOMS: atom_id res chain seq x y z
N MET A 1 -0.59 58.20 -0.36
CA MET A 1 0.45 57.21 -0.04
C MET A 1 -0.10 55.82 -0.32
N ARG A 2 0.28 55.22 -1.46
CA ARG A 2 -0.15 53.86 -1.83
C ARG A 2 0.79 52.87 -1.13
N GLN A 3 0.23 51.96 -0.35
CA GLN A 3 0.97 50.89 0.32
C GLN A 3 1.33 49.82 -0.71
N HIS A 4 2.62 49.52 -0.83
CA HIS A 4 3.11 48.36 -1.56
C HIS A 4 2.99 47.10 -0.70
N PRO A 5 2.63 45.94 -1.27
CA PRO A 5 2.65 44.68 -0.55
C PRO A 5 4.11 44.24 -0.28
N PRO A 6 4.38 43.57 0.85
CA PRO A 6 5.74 43.20 1.21
C PRO A 6 6.29 42.09 0.31
N SER A 7 7.58 42.19 -0.02
CA SER A 7 8.32 41.32 -0.92
C SER A 7 8.48 39.90 -0.36
N VAL A 8 8.31 38.92 -1.25
CA VAL A 8 8.68 37.52 -1.06
C VAL A 8 10.20 37.40 -1.00
N ARG A 9 10.80 37.49 0.19
CA ARG A 9 12.07 36.86 0.54
C ARG A 9 12.34 37.02 2.04
N ASP A 10 12.82 35.92 2.60
CA ASP A 10 13.45 35.74 3.90
C ASP A 10 12.54 35.57 5.14
N GLN A 11 12.34 34.32 5.57
CA GLN A 11 13.09 33.77 6.71
C GLN A 11 12.84 32.27 6.99
N CYS A 12 13.97 31.57 7.19
CA CYS A 12 14.26 30.38 8.02
C CYS A 12 13.84 28.94 7.61
N ALA A 13 14.88 28.23 7.13
CA ALA A 13 15.45 26.96 7.62
C ALA A 13 14.87 25.59 7.19
N GLN A 14 15.63 24.95 6.30
CA GLN A 14 15.88 23.50 6.17
C GLN A 14 14.65 22.58 6.08
N SER A 15 14.04 22.51 4.91
CA SER A 15 13.22 21.37 4.51
C SER A 15 13.35 21.18 2.99
N ALA A 16 13.29 19.95 2.50
CA ALA A 16 13.43 19.59 1.09
C ALA A 16 12.64 20.51 0.15
N PRO A 17 13.04 20.71 -1.12
CA PRO A 17 12.33 21.59 -2.05
C PRO A 17 10.99 20.95 -2.45
N TYR A 18 9.93 21.19 -1.68
CA TYR A 18 8.57 20.80 -2.04
C TYR A 18 7.76 22.03 -2.48
N VAL A 19 6.85 21.83 -3.42
CA VAL A 19 5.87 22.85 -3.81
C VAL A 19 4.57 22.54 -3.09
N ARG A 20 3.85 23.56 -2.60
CA ARG A 20 2.57 23.38 -1.87
C ARG A 20 1.47 24.29 -2.38
N THR A 21 0.23 23.81 -2.29
CA THR A 21 -0.98 24.62 -2.40
C THR A 21 -1.95 24.24 -1.27
N ILE A 22 -2.89 25.14 -0.98
CA ILE A 22 -3.90 24.96 0.06
C ILE A 22 -5.24 25.35 -0.53
N ILE A 23 -6.23 24.48 -0.40
CA ILE A 23 -7.61 24.76 -0.80
C ILE A 23 -8.54 24.68 0.40
N GLY A 24 -9.67 25.40 0.33
CA GLY A 24 -10.77 25.19 1.27
C GLY A 24 -11.47 23.84 1.02
N GLY A 25 -12.30 23.41 1.97
CA GLY A 25 -13.14 22.21 1.85
C GLY A 25 -14.29 22.30 0.82
N ALA A 26 -14.20 23.17 -0.18
CA ALA A 26 -15.23 23.34 -1.21
C ALA A 26 -14.92 22.48 -2.44
N LEU A 27 -15.96 21.87 -3.01
CA LEU A 27 -15.82 20.93 -4.15
C LEU A 27 -15.34 21.62 -5.44
N ASP A 28 -15.60 22.91 -5.61
CA ASP A 28 -15.20 23.70 -6.78
C ASP A 28 -13.68 23.94 -6.86
N ALA A 29 -12.96 23.81 -5.74
CA ALA A 29 -11.51 23.96 -5.70
C ALA A 29 -10.75 22.69 -6.15
N ILE A 30 -11.44 21.56 -6.30
CA ILE A 30 -10.83 20.24 -6.61
C ILE A 30 -10.13 20.26 -7.98
N ASP A 31 -10.84 20.67 -9.03
CA ASP A 31 -10.32 20.59 -10.40
C ASP A 31 -9.14 21.56 -10.60
N GLY A 32 -9.20 22.75 -9.99
CA GLY A 32 -8.08 23.71 -9.99
C GLY A 32 -6.84 23.16 -9.29
N ALA A 33 -7.00 22.49 -8.16
CA ALA A 33 -5.89 21.89 -7.43
C ALA A 33 -5.30 20.66 -8.14
N ALA A 34 -6.13 19.84 -8.78
CA ALA A 34 -5.67 18.74 -9.63
C ALA A 34 -4.89 19.24 -10.84
N ALA A 35 -5.40 20.27 -11.54
CA ALA A 35 -4.73 20.90 -12.65
C ALA A 35 -3.37 21.51 -12.24
N TRP A 36 -3.29 22.08 -11.03
CA TRP A 36 -2.02 22.56 -10.47
C TRP A 36 -0.99 21.45 -10.29
N VAL A 37 -1.38 20.26 -9.81
CA VAL A 37 -0.48 19.09 -9.78
C VAL A 37 -0.03 18.71 -11.19
N GLY A 38 -0.96 18.67 -12.15
CA GLY A 38 -0.66 18.40 -13.56
C GLY A 38 0.36 19.39 -14.14
N ALA A 39 0.23 20.68 -13.82
CA ALA A 39 1.17 21.70 -14.24
C ALA A 39 2.58 21.49 -13.66
N ILE A 40 2.69 21.09 -12.39
CA ILE A 40 4.00 20.75 -11.77
C ILE A 40 4.63 19.54 -12.45
N THR A 41 3.83 18.55 -12.82
CA THR A 41 4.31 17.34 -13.50
C THR A 41 4.40 17.49 -15.02
N SER A 42 4.08 18.66 -15.58
CA SER A 42 4.01 18.88 -17.05
C SER A 42 5.34 18.65 -17.76
N THR A 43 6.46 18.79 -17.04
CA THR A 43 7.77 18.39 -17.54
C THR A 43 7.99 16.88 -17.48
N MET A 44 6.96 16.04 -17.41
CA MET A 44 7.06 14.58 -17.50
C MET A 44 6.43 14.09 -18.82
N ALA A 45 6.37 12.78 -19.04
CA ALA A 45 5.66 12.24 -20.20
C ALA A 45 4.15 12.55 -20.09
N PRO A 46 3.44 12.84 -21.20
CA PRO A 46 2.03 13.24 -21.16
C PRO A 46 1.12 12.25 -20.40
N ALA A 47 1.30 10.94 -20.60
CA ALA A 47 0.54 9.91 -19.89
C ALA A 47 0.79 9.92 -18.37
N VAL A 48 2.02 10.28 -17.94
CA VAL A 48 2.37 10.41 -16.52
C VAL A 48 1.70 11.64 -15.91
N THR A 49 1.68 12.77 -16.63
CA THR A 49 0.98 14.00 -16.23
C THR A 49 -0.52 13.79 -16.11
N GLU A 50 -1.13 13.08 -17.07
CA GLU A 50 -2.56 12.75 -17.05
C GLU A 50 -2.90 11.87 -15.85
N LEU A 51 -2.11 10.81 -15.62
CA LEU A 51 -2.27 9.92 -14.47
C LEU A 51 -2.10 10.68 -13.15
N ALA A 52 -1.09 11.54 -13.04
CA ALA A 52 -0.84 12.37 -11.87
C ALA A 52 -2.02 13.29 -11.56
N THR A 53 -2.56 13.96 -12.59
CA THR A 53 -3.71 14.85 -12.48
C THR A 53 -4.96 14.09 -12.03
N ALA A 54 -5.26 12.96 -12.67
CA ALA A 54 -6.41 12.13 -12.34
C ALA A 54 -6.34 11.58 -10.91
N ASN A 55 -5.15 11.16 -10.47
CA ASN A 55 -4.92 10.63 -9.13
C ASN A 55 -4.99 11.71 -8.06
N ALA A 56 -4.38 12.88 -8.32
CA ALA A 56 -4.49 14.04 -7.44
C ALA A 56 -5.95 14.44 -7.26
N ARG A 57 -6.73 14.55 -8.35
CA ARG A 57 -8.16 14.89 -8.30
C ARG A 57 -8.93 14.00 -7.34
N ARG A 58 -8.77 12.67 -7.46
CA ARG A 58 -9.48 11.71 -6.61
C ARG A 58 -9.08 11.81 -5.13
N LEU A 59 -7.79 12.01 -4.85
CA LEU A 59 -7.30 12.17 -3.48
C LEU A 59 -7.74 13.47 -2.83
N ILE A 60 -7.75 14.54 -3.61
CA ILE A 60 -8.24 15.84 -3.18
C ILE A 60 -9.74 15.76 -2.92
N GLU A 61 -10.50 15.13 -3.83
CA GLU A 61 -11.93 14.91 -3.63
C GLU A 61 -12.23 14.14 -2.33
N LEU A 62 -11.41 13.14 -2.00
CA LEU A 62 -11.54 12.43 -0.73
C LEU A 62 -11.28 13.31 0.48
N ALA A 63 -10.16 14.02 0.45
CA ALA A 63 -9.78 14.90 1.54
C ALA A 63 -10.87 15.95 1.76
N VAL A 64 -11.35 16.59 0.68
CA VAL A 64 -12.42 17.60 0.72
C VAL A 64 -13.70 17.03 1.32
N ARG A 65 -14.16 15.85 0.87
CA ARG A 65 -15.36 15.19 1.45
C ARG A 65 -15.22 14.83 2.92
N ALA A 66 -13.99 14.61 3.38
CA ALA A 66 -13.65 14.28 4.76
C ALA A 66 -13.29 15.51 5.63
N THR A 67 -13.36 16.71 5.05
CA THR A 67 -12.97 17.96 5.71
C THR A 67 -14.24 18.75 6.06
N PRO A 68 -14.45 19.14 7.32
CA PRO A 68 -15.49 20.10 7.71
C PRO A 68 -15.45 21.37 6.85
N GLU A 69 -16.60 22.00 6.57
CA GLU A 69 -16.75 23.09 5.57
C GLU A 69 -15.78 24.28 5.71
N LEU A 70 -15.19 24.49 6.90
CA LEU A 70 -14.29 25.62 7.20
C LEU A 70 -12.81 25.23 7.28
N GLU A 71 -12.50 23.95 7.14
CA GLU A 71 -11.15 23.44 7.27
C GLU A 71 -10.45 23.32 5.90
N ARG A 72 -9.11 23.23 5.94
CA ARG A 72 -8.27 23.33 4.73
C ARG A 72 -7.66 21.99 4.37
N VAL A 73 -7.62 21.72 3.06
CA VAL A 73 -6.87 20.59 2.49
C VAL A 73 -5.53 21.12 1.99
N HIS A 74 -4.45 20.50 2.45
CA HIS A 74 -3.08 20.86 2.07
C HIS A 74 -2.53 19.85 1.07
N ILE A 75 -1.98 20.34 -0.03
CA ILE A 75 -1.43 19.50 -1.09
C ILE A 75 0.06 19.84 -1.24
N ARG A 76 0.91 18.82 -1.25
CA ARG A 76 2.37 18.94 -1.39
C ARG A 76 2.84 18.06 -2.53
N VAL A 77 3.74 18.59 -3.35
CA VAL A 77 4.45 17.84 -4.37
C VAL A 77 5.92 17.82 -3.99
N ILE A 78 6.43 16.63 -3.69
CA ILE A 78 7.74 16.39 -3.08
C ILE A 78 8.58 15.58 -4.08
N PRO A 79 9.70 16.12 -4.57
CA PRO A 79 10.63 15.34 -5.38
C PRO A 79 11.33 14.30 -4.50
N GLU A 80 11.37 13.06 -4.97
CA GLU A 80 12.04 11.94 -4.32
C GLU A 80 13.09 11.33 -5.27
N SER A 81 14.05 10.58 -4.73
CA SER A 81 15.05 9.88 -5.54
C SER A 81 14.43 8.88 -6.53
N THR A 82 13.20 8.42 -6.26
CA THR A 82 12.47 7.44 -7.07
C THR A 82 11.27 8.04 -7.80
N GLY A 83 11.10 9.37 -7.83
CA GLY A 83 9.98 10.00 -8.53
C GLY A 83 9.48 11.30 -7.90
N ILE A 84 8.17 11.54 -7.99
CA ILE A 84 7.49 12.67 -7.39
C ILE A 84 6.37 12.15 -6.50
N ARG A 85 6.43 12.43 -5.20
CA ARG A 85 5.36 12.12 -4.26
C ARG A 85 4.37 13.27 -4.18
N VAL A 86 3.09 12.98 -4.38
CA VAL A 86 2.01 13.94 -4.15
C VAL A 86 1.33 13.56 -2.84
N GLU A 87 1.38 14.45 -1.85
CA GLU A 87 0.69 14.29 -0.56
C GLU A 87 -0.52 15.21 -0.50
N VAL A 88 -1.64 14.69 0.00
CA VAL A 88 -2.87 15.42 0.29
C VAL A 88 -3.20 15.18 1.76
N SER A 89 -3.32 16.25 2.54
CA SER A 89 -3.58 16.18 3.97
C SER A 89 -4.79 16.99 4.37
N HIS A 90 -5.57 16.46 5.31
CA HIS A 90 -6.75 17.10 5.86
C HIS A 90 -6.86 16.86 7.38
N PRO A 91 -7.45 17.79 8.12
CA PRO A 91 -7.63 17.69 9.58
C PRO A 91 -8.63 16.63 10.03
N GLY A 92 -9.47 16.12 9.13
CA GLY A 92 -10.39 15.02 9.43
C GLY A 92 -9.67 13.76 9.93
N GLY A 93 -10.42 12.91 10.64
CA GLY A 93 -9.90 11.64 11.14
C GLY A 93 -9.41 10.72 10.02
N PRO A 94 -8.71 9.62 10.36
CA PRO A 94 -8.29 8.63 9.39
C PRO A 94 -9.49 8.23 8.53
N LEU A 95 -9.36 8.39 7.22
CA LEU A 95 -10.31 7.79 6.30
C LEU A 95 -10.05 6.30 6.34
N GLU A 96 -10.63 5.59 7.31
CA GLU A 96 -10.56 4.13 7.31
C GLU A 96 -11.04 3.64 5.94
N PRO A 97 -10.33 2.72 5.29
CA PRO A 97 -10.97 1.93 4.26
C PRO A 97 -12.20 1.33 4.90
N THR A 98 -13.38 1.75 4.45
CA THR A 98 -14.64 1.24 4.99
C THR A 98 -14.57 -0.29 4.94
N ARG A 99 -14.36 -0.91 6.11
CA ARG A 99 -14.23 -2.36 6.25
C ARG A 99 -15.44 -2.97 5.56
N GLY A 100 -15.20 -3.76 4.52
CA GLY A 100 -16.25 -4.51 3.81
C GLY A 100 -16.82 -3.87 2.56
N SER A 101 -16.64 -2.57 2.27
CA SER A 101 -17.20 -1.99 1.04
C SER A 101 -16.32 -2.27 -0.19
N SER A 102 -16.83 -3.04 -1.15
CA SER A 102 -16.23 -3.22 -2.49
C SER A 102 -16.13 -1.91 -3.27
N SER A 103 -16.84 -0.86 -2.83
CA SER A 103 -16.83 0.49 -3.37
C SER A 103 -16.00 1.47 -2.53
N SER A 104 -15.17 1.00 -1.59
CA SER A 104 -14.28 1.92 -0.88
C SER A 104 -13.34 2.57 -1.89
N ILE A 105 -13.34 3.89 -1.89
CA ILE A 105 -12.49 4.73 -2.72
C ILE A 105 -10.99 4.39 -2.57
N TRP A 106 -10.59 3.79 -1.43
CA TRP A 106 -9.28 3.21 -1.18
C TRP A 106 -8.96 2.02 -2.07
N ALA A 107 -9.94 1.13 -2.32
CA ALA A 107 -9.79 0.03 -3.26
C ALA A 107 -9.69 0.55 -4.70
N THR A 108 -10.48 1.58 -5.07
CA THR A 108 -10.39 2.24 -6.38
C THR A 108 -9.04 2.91 -6.58
N LEU A 109 -8.60 3.76 -5.63
CA LEU A 109 -7.29 4.39 -5.66
C LEU A 109 -6.18 3.36 -5.68
N SER A 110 -6.26 2.32 -4.84
CA SER A 110 -5.22 1.29 -4.81
C SER A 110 -5.16 0.44 -6.08
N SER A 111 -6.28 0.29 -6.78
CA SER A 111 -6.34 -0.42 -8.06
C SER A 111 -5.76 0.36 -9.24
N GLN A 112 -5.71 1.69 -9.13
CA GLN A 112 -5.33 2.60 -10.22
C GLN A 112 -3.98 3.28 -9.98
N ILE A 113 -3.53 3.29 -8.73
CA ILE A 113 -2.34 4.00 -8.29
C ILE A 113 -1.36 2.99 -7.70
N GLN A 114 -0.29 2.75 -8.46
CA GLN A 114 0.88 2.07 -7.92
C GLN A 114 1.45 2.97 -6.82
N ASP A 115 1.79 2.37 -5.67
CA ASP A 115 2.55 3.07 -4.63
C ASP A 115 1.84 4.26 -3.95
N PHE A 116 0.59 3.99 -3.59
CA PHE A 116 -0.26 4.82 -2.77
C PHE A 116 -0.21 4.40 -1.28
N GLY A 117 -0.35 5.35 -0.37
CA GLY A 117 -0.39 5.12 1.08
C GLY A 117 -1.07 6.24 1.86
N SER A 118 -1.21 6.04 3.17
CA SER A 118 -1.71 7.05 4.10
C SER A 118 -1.09 6.93 5.50
N ARG A 119 -1.12 8.04 6.24
CA ARG A 119 -0.62 8.16 7.61
C ARG A 119 -1.47 9.18 8.35
N HIS A 120 -1.51 9.07 9.67
CA HIS A 120 -2.07 10.12 10.52
C HIS A 120 -0.93 10.91 11.16
N SER A 121 -0.97 12.23 11.05
CA SER A 121 -0.03 13.17 11.65
C SER A 121 -0.73 14.01 12.71
N PRO A 122 -0.20 14.11 13.94
CA PRO A 122 -0.74 15.02 14.95
C PRO A 122 -0.79 16.49 14.50
N GLN A 123 0.08 16.87 13.55
CA GLN A 123 0.24 18.25 13.08
C GLN A 123 -0.55 18.55 11.80
N SER A 124 -0.85 17.52 11.01
CA SER A 124 -1.43 17.68 9.65
C SER A 124 -2.71 16.87 9.45
N GLY A 125 -3.22 16.23 10.51
CA GLY A 125 -4.33 15.29 10.43
C GLY A 125 -3.98 14.09 9.56
N HIS A 126 -4.96 13.58 8.85
CA HIS A 126 -4.79 12.45 7.93
C HIS A 126 -4.12 12.89 6.63
N VAL A 127 -3.02 12.24 6.27
CA VAL A 127 -2.23 12.48 5.06
C VAL A 127 -2.31 11.25 4.17
N MET A 128 -2.65 11.45 2.91
CA MET A 128 -2.69 10.43 1.87
C MET A 128 -1.69 10.80 0.78
N TRP A 129 -1.05 9.83 0.13
CA TRP A 129 -0.07 10.13 -0.91
C TRP A 129 0.01 9.07 -1.98
N PHE A 130 0.53 9.47 -3.14
CA PHE A 130 0.97 8.54 -4.18
C PHE A 130 2.32 8.96 -4.77
N LEU A 131 3.05 7.97 -5.29
CA LEU A 131 4.28 8.20 -6.02
C LEU A 131 4.05 8.18 -7.54
N ILE A 132 4.66 9.13 -8.23
CA ILE A 132 4.75 9.22 -9.68
C ILE A 132 6.18 8.86 -10.07
N PRO A 133 6.44 7.75 -10.78
CA PRO A 133 7.80 7.36 -11.14
C PRO A 133 8.44 8.31 -12.18
N PRO A 134 9.78 8.36 -12.30
CA PRO A 134 10.49 9.29 -13.18
C PRO A 134 10.28 9.02 -14.69
N ARG A 135 10.58 10.05 -15.50
CA ARG A 135 10.35 10.16 -16.96
C ARG A 135 10.67 8.91 -17.80
N GLU A 136 11.74 8.18 -17.52
CA GLU A 136 12.21 7.06 -18.36
C GLU A 136 11.46 5.75 -18.10
N VAL A 137 10.75 5.69 -16.97
CA VAL A 137 10.02 4.51 -16.50
C VAL A 137 8.63 4.42 -17.16
N GLY A 138 7.98 5.53 -17.48
CA GLY A 138 6.59 5.52 -17.97
C GLY A 138 6.36 4.70 -19.25
N ASP A 139 7.22 4.86 -20.27
CA ASP A 139 6.92 4.34 -21.61
C ASP A 139 7.49 2.94 -21.90
N ARG A 140 8.59 2.52 -21.25
CA ARG A 140 9.16 1.16 -21.41
C ARG A 140 8.76 0.17 -20.31
N MET A 141 8.39 0.67 -19.14
CA MET A 141 8.12 -0.16 -17.95
C MET A 141 6.65 -0.63 -17.92
N ASN A 142 5.71 0.12 -18.51
CA ASN A 142 4.29 -0.20 -18.38
C ASN A 142 3.84 -1.53 -19.02
N ALA A 143 4.37 -1.93 -20.19
CA ALA A 143 4.03 -3.22 -20.78
C ALA A 143 4.81 -4.39 -20.16
N SER A 144 6.12 -4.20 -19.93
CA SER A 144 7.01 -5.25 -19.43
C SER A 144 6.86 -5.51 -17.93
N VAL A 145 6.43 -4.54 -17.13
CA VAL A 145 6.14 -4.73 -15.70
C VAL A 145 4.74 -5.30 -15.48
N ALA A 146 3.77 -4.95 -16.34
CA ALA A 146 2.42 -5.49 -16.28
C ALA A 146 2.35 -7.01 -16.55
N GLN A 147 3.39 -7.60 -17.16
CA GLN A 147 3.50 -9.05 -17.34
C GLN A 147 3.80 -9.78 -16.02
N TYR A 148 4.36 -9.10 -15.02
CA TYR A 148 4.71 -9.69 -13.73
C TYR A 148 3.63 -9.39 -12.68
N PRO A 149 3.27 -10.38 -11.84
CA PRO A 149 2.34 -10.16 -10.74
C PRO A 149 2.66 -8.91 -9.90
N TYR A 150 1.63 -8.13 -9.62
CA TYR A 150 1.66 -6.92 -8.82
C TYR A 150 2.30 -7.13 -7.45
N VAL A 151 2.25 -8.32 -6.85
CA VAL A 151 2.82 -8.53 -5.52
C VAL A 151 4.32 -8.85 -5.52
N ILE A 152 4.92 -9.18 -6.67
CA ILE A 152 6.33 -9.59 -6.77
C ILE A 152 7.28 -8.43 -6.47
N ALA A 153 8.24 -8.68 -5.58
CA ALA A 153 9.33 -7.75 -5.29
C ALA A 153 10.36 -7.68 -6.42
N TRP A 154 11.04 -6.56 -6.54
CA TRP A 154 12.11 -6.30 -7.49
C TRP A 154 13.42 -6.04 -6.76
N THR A 155 14.54 -6.35 -7.38
CA THR A 155 15.87 -6.11 -6.76
C THR A 155 16.08 -4.63 -6.42
N GLY A 156 15.51 -3.69 -7.19
CA GLY A 156 15.58 -2.26 -6.90
C GLY A 156 14.76 -1.82 -5.69
N GLU A 157 13.89 -2.69 -5.16
CA GLU A 157 13.06 -2.41 -3.98
C GLU A 157 13.68 -2.90 -2.67
N ALA A 158 14.85 -3.54 -2.75
CA ALA A 158 15.56 -4.03 -1.58
C ALA A 158 16.08 -2.85 -0.74
N VAL A 159 15.80 -2.88 0.56
CA VAL A 159 16.32 -1.91 1.53
C VAL A 159 16.91 -2.63 2.73
N GLN A 160 17.93 -2.02 3.33
CA GLN A 160 18.50 -2.51 4.57
C GLN A 160 17.53 -2.24 5.73
N GLN A 161 17.20 -3.29 6.47
CA GLN A 161 16.36 -3.18 7.66
C GLN A 161 17.23 -2.72 8.84
N SER A 162 17.39 -1.41 9.03
CA SER A 162 18.21 -0.81 10.10
C SER A 162 17.50 -0.87 11.45
N LEU A 163 17.45 -2.06 12.05
CA LEU A 163 16.69 -2.35 13.27
C LEU A 163 17.45 -2.00 14.56
N THR A 164 16.68 -1.72 15.62
CA THR A 164 17.13 -1.62 17.01
C THR A 164 15.99 -1.96 17.98
N PHE A 165 16.27 -2.09 19.27
CA PHE A 165 15.27 -2.15 20.33
C PHE A 165 15.20 -0.82 21.07
N ARG A 166 13.98 -0.32 21.33
CA ARG A 166 13.75 0.87 22.18
C ARG A 166 12.65 0.59 23.19
N HIS A 167 12.73 1.23 24.34
CA HIS A 167 11.64 1.18 25.31
C HIS A 167 10.40 1.87 24.72
N HIS A 168 9.26 1.21 24.76
CA HIS A 168 8.01 1.71 24.22
C HIS A 168 6.90 1.64 25.27
N PRO A 169 6.26 2.77 25.64
CA PRO A 169 5.28 2.82 26.73
C PRO A 169 4.11 1.84 26.56
N GLU A 170 3.55 1.73 25.35
CA GLU A 170 2.37 0.88 25.07
C GLU A 170 2.58 -0.62 25.37
N VAL A 171 3.81 -1.13 25.20
CA VAL A 171 4.12 -2.54 25.47
C VAL A 171 4.74 -2.76 26.85
N GLY A 172 5.02 -1.67 27.59
CA GLY A 172 5.66 -1.70 28.91
C GLY A 172 7.06 -2.32 28.90
N GLY A 173 7.81 -2.15 27.80
CA GLY A 173 9.11 -2.81 27.63
C GLY A 173 9.81 -2.48 26.33
N LEU A 174 10.82 -3.27 25.99
CA LEU A 174 11.56 -3.15 24.73
C LEU A 174 10.68 -3.58 23.55
N ARG A 175 10.69 -2.77 22.49
CA ARG A 175 10.01 -3.01 21.21
C ARG A 175 11.01 -2.87 20.07
N LEU A 176 10.91 -3.76 19.09
CA LEU A 176 11.66 -3.69 17.85
C LEU A 176 11.21 -2.45 17.06
N THR A 177 12.19 -1.71 16.54
CA THR A 177 11.98 -0.45 15.82
C THR A 177 13.09 -0.25 14.79
N TYR A 178 12.88 0.64 13.83
CA TYR A 178 13.98 1.20 13.04
C TYR A 178 14.79 2.21 13.84
N ARG A 179 16.05 2.42 13.43
CA ARG A 179 16.93 3.47 13.99
C ARG A 179 16.37 4.87 13.74
N ASP A 180 15.70 5.04 12.62
CA ASP A 180 14.98 6.22 12.13
C ASP A 180 13.47 5.93 12.08
N PRO A 181 12.80 5.77 13.24
CA PRO A 181 11.43 5.31 13.27
C PRO A 181 10.46 6.35 12.69
N HIS A 182 9.48 5.84 11.96
CA HIS A 182 8.29 6.58 11.56
C HIS A 182 7.02 5.90 12.10
N PRO A 183 5.97 6.67 12.46
CA PRO A 183 4.73 6.10 12.99
C PRO A 183 4.13 4.99 12.12
N GLU A 184 4.23 5.10 10.79
CA GLU A 184 3.71 4.12 9.81
C GLU A 184 4.49 2.80 9.73
N ASP A 185 5.65 2.71 10.41
CA ASP A 185 6.39 1.46 10.49
C ASP A 185 5.64 0.40 11.30
N TRP A 186 4.75 0.81 12.21
CA TRP A 186 3.93 -0.11 12.98
C TRP A 186 2.50 -0.18 12.45
N VAL A 187 2.06 -1.40 12.14
CA VAL A 187 0.70 -1.68 11.71
C VAL A 187 0.20 -2.87 12.53
N TYR A 188 -1.02 -2.79 13.07
CA TYR A 188 -1.57 -3.78 14.02
C TYR A 188 -0.64 -4.09 15.20
N GLY A 189 0.15 -3.11 15.65
CA GLY A 189 1.07 -3.29 16.78
C GLY A 189 2.38 -3.99 16.43
N VAL A 190 2.63 -4.40 15.19
CA VAL A 190 3.88 -5.03 14.76
C VAL A 190 4.70 -4.13 13.84
N LEU A 191 6.04 -4.24 13.92
CA LEU A 191 6.94 -3.52 13.01
C LEU A 191 6.88 -4.18 11.63
N ARG A 192 6.49 -3.44 10.60
CA ARG A 192 6.38 -3.94 9.22
C ARG A 192 7.67 -3.70 8.44
N ALA A 193 8.12 -4.70 7.69
CA ALA A 193 9.31 -4.61 6.85
C ALA A 193 9.17 -3.52 5.79
N ARG A 194 10.16 -2.62 5.73
CA ARG A 194 10.28 -1.58 4.72
C ARG A 194 10.70 -2.17 3.38
N HIS A 195 10.22 -1.56 2.31
CA HIS A 195 10.73 -1.76 0.95
C HIS A 195 10.84 -0.39 0.28
N ALA A 196 11.79 -0.25 -0.63
CA ALA A 196 11.82 0.89 -1.52
C ALA A 196 10.69 0.77 -2.55
N ILE A 197 10.20 1.92 -2.99
CA ILE A 197 9.13 2.02 -3.97
C ILE A 197 9.78 2.18 -5.34
N ALA A 198 10.10 1.05 -5.96
CA ALA A 198 10.87 0.98 -7.21
C ALA A 198 10.47 -0.23 -8.07
N ARG A 199 9.18 -0.52 -8.16
CA ARG A 199 8.67 -1.63 -8.97
C ARG A 199 9.11 -1.47 -10.43
N GLY A 200 9.67 -2.52 -11.02
CA GLY A 200 10.21 -2.48 -12.38
C GLY A 200 11.71 -2.17 -12.44
N HIS A 201 12.32 -1.69 -11.36
CA HIS A 201 13.77 -1.45 -11.31
C HIS A 201 14.54 -2.73 -10.98
N GLY A 202 15.39 -3.14 -11.91
CA GLY A 202 16.21 -4.36 -11.79
C GLY A 202 15.45 -5.60 -12.23
N ARG A 203 15.54 -6.70 -11.45
CA ARG A 203 14.94 -8.00 -11.82
C ARG A 203 13.78 -8.37 -10.88
N PRO A 204 12.69 -8.98 -11.39
CA PRO A 204 11.64 -9.53 -10.55
C PRO A 204 12.19 -10.70 -9.74
N GLN A 205 11.80 -10.77 -8.46
CA GLN A 205 12.20 -11.81 -7.53
C GLN A 205 10.99 -12.71 -7.23
N PHE A 206 10.77 -13.74 -8.05
CA PHE A 206 9.59 -14.62 -7.93
C PHE A 206 9.47 -15.35 -6.58
N HIS A 207 10.57 -15.50 -5.85
CA HIS A 207 10.59 -16.07 -4.50
C HIS A 207 10.34 -15.03 -3.39
N ARG A 208 10.13 -13.75 -3.74
CA ARG A 208 9.93 -12.66 -2.79
C ARG A 208 8.67 -11.89 -3.10
N VAL A 209 7.92 -11.66 -2.04
CA VAL A 209 6.73 -10.84 -2.06
C VAL A 209 7.07 -9.47 -1.48
N HIS A 210 6.59 -8.40 -2.12
CA HIS A 210 6.79 -7.05 -1.62
C HIS A 210 5.82 -6.77 -0.47
N THR A 211 6.35 -6.62 0.75
CA THR A 211 5.58 -6.51 2.01
C THR A 211 4.41 -5.54 1.89
N LEU A 212 4.65 -4.29 1.48
CA LEU A 212 3.59 -3.28 1.38
C LEU A 212 2.50 -3.66 0.37
N ARG A 213 2.86 -4.28 -0.76
CA ARG A 213 1.91 -4.64 -1.83
C ARG A 213 1.08 -5.84 -1.41
N GLN A 214 1.69 -6.81 -0.71
CA GLN A 214 0.99 -7.93 -0.10
C GLN A 214 -0.04 -7.48 0.92
N TRP A 215 0.36 -6.64 1.88
CA TRP A 215 -0.54 -6.11 2.90
C TRP A 215 -1.70 -5.35 2.27
N ARG A 216 -1.42 -4.51 1.26
CA ARG A 216 -2.48 -3.82 0.51
C ARG A 216 -3.43 -4.79 -0.18
N CYS A 217 -2.93 -5.84 -0.83
CA CYS A 217 -3.80 -6.85 -1.43
C CYS A 217 -4.72 -7.52 -0.40
N MET A 218 -4.20 -7.78 0.80
CA MET A 218 -4.96 -8.41 1.88
C MET A 218 -6.01 -7.48 2.48
N GLU A 219 -5.63 -6.25 2.83
CA GLU A 219 -6.49 -5.26 3.49
C GLU A 219 -7.58 -4.72 2.56
N TYR A 220 -7.19 -4.43 1.30
CA TYR A 220 -8.08 -3.79 0.32
C TYR A 220 -8.68 -4.79 -0.68
N ARG A 221 -8.49 -6.11 -0.47
CA ARG A 221 -9.02 -7.18 -1.33
C ARG A 221 -8.60 -7.02 -2.80
N LEU A 222 -7.32 -6.70 -3.02
CA LEU A 222 -6.77 -6.49 -4.37
C LEU A 222 -6.13 -7.77 -4.92
N CYS A 223 -6.23 -7.93 -6.22
CA CYS A 223 -5.62 -9.00 -6.98
C CYS A 223 -4.09 -8.93 -6.91
N GLN A 224 -3.44 -9.99 -6.44
CA GLN A 224 -1.99 -10.11 -6.39
C GLN A 224 -1.29 -10.00 -7.76
N VAL A 225 -2.04 -10.21 -8.85
CA VAL A 225 -1.49 -10.22 -10.20
C VAL A 225 -1.60 -8.85 -10.86
N CYS A 226 -2.78 -8.24 -10.90
CA CYS A 226 -2.97 -6.94 -11.56
C CYS A 226 -3.05 -5.74 -10.63
N GLY A 227 -3.12 -5.95 -9.31
CA GLY A 227 -3.30 -4.88 -8.32
C GLY A 227 -4.71 -4.29 -8.27
N ARG A 228 -5.63 -4.72 -9.15
CA ARG A 228 -7.03 -4.25 -9.18
C ARG A 228 -7.91 -4.99 -8.18
N SER A 229 -9.10 -4.48 -7.87
CA SER A 229 -10.06 -5.17 -7.00
C SER A 229 -10.25 -6.63 -7.42
N ALA A 230 -10.16 -7.55 -6.46
CA ALA A 230 -10.56 -8.94 -6.61
C ALA A 230 -11.99 -9.20 -6.14
N VAL A 231 -12.72 -8.13 -5.77
CA VAL A 231 -14.10 -8.21 -5.34
C VAL A 231 -15.01 -8.25 -6.56
N ASP A 232 -15.90 -9.24 -6.57
CA ASP A 232 -16.99 -9.35 -7.51
C ASP A 232 -17.99 -8.20 -7.31
N PRO A 233 -18.27 -7.40 -8.36
CA PRO A 233 -19.14 -6.23 -8.23
C PRO A 233 -20.60 -6.60 -7.98
N ASP A 234 -21.05 -7.78 -8.43
CA ASP A 234 -22.46 -8.20 -8.35
C ASP A 234 -22.77 -8.84 -7.00
N THR A 235 -21.84 -9.63 -6.47
CA THR A 235 -22.03 -10.38 -5.22
C THR A 235 -21.32 -9.79 -4.01
N GLY A 236 -20.36 -8.88 -4.21
CA GLY A 236 -19.51 -8.33 -3.16
C GLY A 236 -18.49 -9.32 -2.58
N ARG A 237 -18.40 -10.55 -3.12
CA ARG A 237 -17.50 -11.59 -2.64
C ARG A 237 -16.10 -11.43 -3.25
N THR A 238 -15.08 -11.82 -2.51
CA THR A 238 -13.68 -11.69 -2.98
C THR A 238 -13.20 -12.99 -3.60
N TRP A 239 -12.64 -12.93 -4.81
CA TRP A 239 -12.05 -14.07 -5.51
C TRP A 239 -10.65 -14.43 -5.00
N TRP A 240 -10.41 -15.73 -4.87
CA TRP A 240 -9.19 -16.31 -4.33
C TRP A 240 -8.77 -17.54 -5.14
N LEU A 241 -7.47 -17.69 -5.34
CA LEU A 241 -6.85 -18.90 -5.88
C LEU A 241 -5.94 -19.45 -4.79
N LEU A 242 -6.32 -20.60 -4.21
CA LEU A 242 -5.67 -21.17 -3.04
C LEU A 242 -5.24 -22.61 -3.34
N ALA A 243 -4.07 -23.01 -2.85
CA ALA A 243 -3.69 -24.43 -2.82
C ALA A 243 -4.64 -25.23 -1.92
N ALA A 244 -4.90 -26.50 -2.25
CA ALA A 244 -5.91 -27.33 -1.56
C ALA A 244 -5.63 -27.48 -0.05
N ASP A 245 -4.36 -27.52 0.35
CA ASP A 245 -3.92 -27.62 1.75
C ASP A 245 -4.16 -26.34 2.56
N ALA A 246 -4.13 -25.16 1.91
CA ALA A 246 -4.51 -23.88 2.51
C ALA A 246 -6.01 -23.79 2.84
N SER A 247 -6.82 -24.77 2.39
CA SER A 247 -8.27 -24.78 2.49
C SER A 247 -8.85 -25.93 3.33
N SER A 248 -8.08 -26.52 4.25
CA SER A 248 -8.63 -27.54 5.15
C SER A 248 -9.95 -27.05 5.80
N PRO A 249 -11.04 -27.84 5.75
CA PRO A 249 -12.35 -27.39 6.19
C PRO A 249 -12.31 -26.98 7.68
N GLY A 250 -12.42 -25.67 7.94
CA GLY A 250 -12.50 -25.11 9.30
C GLY A 250 -11.42 -24.09 9.66
N GLN A 251 -10.37 -23.89 8.86
CA GLN A 251 -9.29 -22.96 9.23
C GLN A 251 -9.34 -21.63 8.45
N GLY A 252 -9.53 -21.63 7.13
CA GLY A 252 -9.76 -20.40 6.37
C GLY A 252 -8.67 -19.32 6.52
N TYR A 253 -7.44 -19.68 6.93
CA TYR A 253 -6.34 -18.73 7.08
C TYR A 253 -5.41 -18.80 5.88
N THR A 254 -4.90 -17.66 5.43
CA THR A 254 -3.98 -17.62 4.29
C THR A 254 -3.13 -16.34 4.30
N ASN A 255 -1.89 -16.46 3.84
CA ASN A 255 -0.98 -15.35 3.52
C ASN A 255 -0.88 -15.07 2.02
N ALA A 256 -1.40 -15.96 1.16
CA ALA A 256 -1.55 -15.69 -0.27
C ALA A 256 -2.51 -14.50 -0.42
N PRO A 257 -2.34 -13.56 -1.37
CA PRO A 257 -3.34 -12.53 -1.59
C PRO A 257 -4.45 -12.94 -2.57
N PRO A 258 -5.59 -12.21 -2.60
CA PRO A 258 -6.68 -12.45 -3.54
C PRO A 258 -6.23 -12.49 -5.00
N THR A 259 -7.00 -13.17 -5.85
CA THR A 259 -6.77 -13.22 -7.30
C THR A 259 -8.08 -13.00 -8.03
N CYS A 260 -8.21 -11.91 -8.78
CA CYS A 260 -9.45 -11.60 -9.50
C CYS A 260 -9.75 -12.65 -10.60
N ARG A 261 -11.03 -12.80 -10.94
CA ARG A 261 -11.53 -13.74 -11.95
C ARG A 261 -10.72 -13.71 -13.26
N ASP A 262 -10.43 -12.51 -13.77
CA ASP A 262 -9.68 -12.34 -15.03
C ASP A 262 -8.22 -12.81 -14.94
N CYS A 263 -7.62 -12.76 -13.76
CA CYS A 263 -6.22 -13.13 -13.55
C CYS A 263 -6.04 -14.59 -13.13
N ILE A 264 -7.10 -15.27 -12.68
CA ILE A 264 -7.05 -16.66 -12.22
C ILE A 264 -6.44 -17.61 -13.28
N PRO A 265 -6.89 -17.62 -14.54
CA PRO A 265 -6.32 -18.52 -15.55
C PRO A 265 -4.82 -18.29 -15.82
N ARG A 266 -4.37 -17.04 -15.76
CA ARG A 266 -2.95 -16.70 -15.91
C ARG A 266 -2.15 -17.11 -14.67
N ALA A 267 -2.68 -16.87 -13.48
CA ALA A 267 -2.00 -17.21 -12.22
C ALA A 267 -1.81 -18.72 -12.08
N SER A 268 -2.81 -19.52 -12.49
CA SER A 268 -2.75 -20.99 -12.41
C SER A 268 -1.75 -21.60 -13.39
N THR A 269 -1.54 -20.98 -14.55
CA THR A 269 -0.57 -21.47 -15.55
C THR A 269 0.87 -21.04 -15.23
N GLN A 270 1.04 -19.86 -14.64
CA GLN A 270 2.37 -19.29 -14.38
C GLN A 270 2.99 -19.72 -13.04
N CYS A 271 2.19 -20.21 -12.09
CA CYS A 271 2.70 -20.61 -10.79
C CYS A 271 2.80 -22.14 -10.67
N PRO A 272 4.02 -22.72 -10.67
CA PRO A 272 4.20 -24.16 -10.54
C PRO A 272 3.57 -24.73 -9.26
N GLN A 273 3.55 -23.95 -8.18
CA GLN A 273 2.98 -24.36 -6.89
C GLN A 273 1.45 -24.47 -6.91
N LEU A 274 0.78 -23.95 -7.94
CA LEU A 274 -0.68 -23.96 -8.08
C LEU A 274 -1.18 -24.98 -9.11
N HIS A 275 -0.28 -25.62 -9.86
CA HIS A 275 -0.65 -26.38 -11.06
C HIS A 275 -1.54 -27.60 -10.76
N ASP A 276 -1.30 -28.31 -9.65
CA ASP A 276 -1.96 -29.60 -9.39
C ASP A 276 -2.94 -29.60 -8.21
N THR A 277 -2.90 -28.57 -7.35
CA THR A 277 -3.68 -28.53 -6.11
C THR A 277 -4.49 -27.26 -5.92
N ALA A 278 -4.37 -26.27 -6.80
CA ALA A 278 -5.11 -25.02 -6.60
C ALA A 278 -6.60 -25.18 -6.91
N ALA A 279 -7.43 -24.59 -6.05
CA ALA A 279 -8.85 -24.43 -6.26
C ALA A 279 -9.23 -22.95 -6.18
N VAL A 280 -10.25 -22.60 -6.94
CA VAL A 280 -10.84 -21.26 -6.93
C VAL A 280 -11.87 -21.21 -5.81
N TYR A 281 -11.79 -20.14 -5.03
CA TYR A 281 -12.73 -19.84 -3.97
C TYR A 281 -13.25 -18.40 -4.08
N SER A 282 -14.42 -18.17 -3.51
CA SER A 282 -14.91 -16.84 -3.15
C SER A 282 -15.12 -16.75 -1.64
N ALA A 283 -14.71 -15.63 -1.03
CA ALA A 283 -14.90 -15.37 0.41
C ALA A 283 -15.90 -14.22 0.63
N ALA A 284 -16.73 -14.33 1.66
CA ALA A 284 -17.66 -13.28 2.05
C ALA A 284 -16.96 -12.15 2.84
N ALA A 285 -15.97 -12.50 3.65
CA ALA A 285 -15.18 -11.55 4.42
C ALA A 285 -13.71 -12.00 4.52
N CYS A 286 -12.84 -11.01 4.76
CA CYS A 286 -11.40 -11.15 4.88
C CYS A 286 -10.95 -10.25 6.02
N GLU A 287 -10.37 -10.82 7.08
CA GLU A 287 -9.99 -10.10 8.29
C GLU A 287 -8.54 -10.38 8.65
N PRO A 288 -7.72 -9.35 8.94
CA PRO A 288 -6.37 -9.54 9.48
C PRO A 288 -6.38 -10.46 10.71
N TYR A 289 -5.50 -11.45 10.73
CA TYR A 289 -5.44 -12.47 11.78
C TYR A 289 -4.07 -12.60 12.42
N ALA A 290 -3.04 -12.73 11.61
CA ALA A 290 -1.67 -12.94 12.07
C ALA A 290 -0.69 -12.28 11.09
N VAL A 291 0.59 -12.30 11.43
CA VAL A 291 1.66 -11.96 10.49
C VAL A 291 2.64 -13.11 10.37
N LEU A 292 3.25 -13.22 9.19
CA LEU A 292 4.47 -13.98 8.99
C LEU A 292 5.64 -13.01 9.03
N GLY A 293 6.63 -13.30 9.87
CA GLY A 293 7.80 -12.43 10.01
C GLY A 293 8.96 -13.07 10.75
N THR A 294 10.04 -12.31 10.86
CA THR A 294 11.25 -12.73 11.59
C THR A 294 11.17 -12.22 13.02
N ARG A 295 11.37 -13.09 14.01
CA ARG A 295 11.45 -12.72 15.43
C ARG A 295 12.88 -12.33 15.79
N PHE A 296 13.01 -11.30 16.62
CA PHE A 296 14.29 -10.78 17.07
C PHE A 296 14.40 -10.84 18.59
N ILE A 297 15.63 -10.96 19.08
CA ILE A 297 16.00 -10.76 20.48
C ILE A 297 17.08 -9.69 20.57
N ALA A 298 17.22 -9.06 21.74
CA ALA A 298 18.31 -8.13 21.98
C ALA A 298 19.63 -8.91 22.07
N GLY A 299 20.60 -8.57 21.22
CA GLY A 299 21.96 -9.13 21.26
C GLY A 299 23.02 -8.05 21.39
N VAL A 300 24.28 -8.49 21.53
CA VAL A 300 25.43 -7.60 21.57
C VAL A 300 25.58 -6.92 20.21
N GLY A 301 25.40 -5.60 20.17
CA GLY A 301 25.48 -4.81 18.93
C GLY A 301 24.17 -4.59 18.18
N GLY A 302 23.05 -5.16 18.64
CA GLY A 302 21.73 -4.90 18.06
C GLY A 302 20.77 -6.09 18.08
N PRO A 303 19.63 -6.00 17.39
CA PRO A 303 18.69 -7.11 17.25
C PRO A 303 19.31 -8.29 16.52
N VAL A 304 19.11 -9.49 17.05
CA VAL A 304 19.56 -10.77 16.46
C VAL A 304 18.33 -11.61 16.14
N PRO A 305 18.22 -12.18 14.91
CA PRO A 305 17.10 -13.04 14.56
C PRO A 305 17.11 -14.32 15.41
N LEU A 306 15.94 -14.72 15.92
CA LEU A 306 15.76 -15.88 16.80
C LEU A 306 15.58 -17.20 16.03
N GLU A 307 15.04 -17.14 14.81
CA GLU A 307 14.62 -18.30 14.02
C GLU A 307 15.22 -18.20 12.61
N GLU A 308 15.64 -19.35 12.04
CA GLU A 308 16.01 -19.44 10.61
C GLU A 308 14.78 -19.41 9.69
N HIS A 309 13.60 -19.68 10.24
CA HIS A 309 12.33 -19.72 9.52
C HIS A 309 11.40 -18.58 9.93
N THR A 310 10.47 -18.25 9.05
CA THR A 310 9.45 -17.22 9.27
C THR A 310 8.42 -17.68 10.31
N ALA A 311 8.27 -16.93 11.39
CA ALA A 311 7.30 -17.19 12.45
C ALA A 311 5.92 -16.67 12.07
N GLN A 312 4.87 -17.46 12.34
CA GLN A 312 3.49 -16.97 12.33
C GLN A 312 3.09 -16.47 13.72
N VAL A 313 2.76 -15.19 13.83
CA VAL A 313 2.41 -14.55 15.12
C VAL A 313 1.02 -13.93 15.02
N PRO A 314 0.03 -14.40 15.81
CA PRO A 314 -1.30 -13.80 15.88
C PRO A 314 -1.28 -12.31 16.26
N LEU A 315 -2.20 -11.53 15.69
CA LEU A 315 -2.27 -10.08 15.91
C LEU A 315 -2.73 -9.69 17.34
N ASP A 316 -3.32 -10.62 18.08
CA ASP A 316 -3.70 -10.45 19.50
C ASP A 316 -2.56 -10.82 20.47
N ALA A 317 -1.47 -11.41 19.97
CA ALA A 317 -0.29 -11.76 20.76
C ALA A 317 0.64 -10.53 20.95
N PHE A 318 0.11 -9.44 21.50
CA PHE A 318 0.77 -8.12 21.55
C PHE A 318 2.22 -8.13 22.07
N ARG A 319 2.50 -8.97 23.08
CA ARG A 319 3.88 -9.11 23.63
C ARG A 319 4.84 -9.77 22.64
N ALA A 320 4.37 -10.74 21.86
CA ALA A 320 5.18 -11.40 20.84
C ALA A 320 5.42 -10.48 19.63
N LEU A 321 4.41 -9.70 19.22
CA LEU A 321 4.54 -8.74 18.12
C LEU A 321 5.59 -7.66 18.37
N ALA A 322 5.84 -7.33 19.64
CA ALA A 322 6.84 -6.34 20.03
C ALA A 322 8.25 -6.69 19.55
N THR A 323 8.52 -7.95 19.18
CA THR A 323 9.85 -8.40 18.73
C THR A 323 9.88 -8.92 17.30
N VAL A 324 8.81 -8.72 16.53
CA VAL A 324 8.65 -9.26 15.17
C VAL A 324 8.87 -8.17 14.12
N LEU A 325 9.64 -8.50 13.08
CA LEU A 325 9.61 -7.79 11.80
C LEU A 325 8.66 -8.53 10.85
N ALA A 326 7.50 -7.95 10.59
CA ALA A 326 6.43 -8.52 9.78
C ALA A 326 6.70 -8.36 8.28
N GLU A 327 6.60 -9.42 7.51
CA GLU A 327 6.83 -9.44 6.06
C GLU A 327 5.54 -9.72 5.28
N GLN A 328 4.63 -10.53 5.83
CA GLN A 328 3.35 -10.83 5.20
C GLN A 328 2.22 -10.82 6.22
N LEU A 329 1.05 -10.34 5.79
CA LEU A 329 -0.19 -10.41 6.54
C LEU A 329 -0.89 -11.74 6.27
N VAL A 330 -1.34 -12.40 7.33
CA VAL A 330 -2.24 -13.56 7.28
C VAL A 330 -3.65 -13.07 7.57
N VAL A 331 -4.60 -13.47 6.75
CA VAL A 331 -6.02 -13.14 6.94
C VAL A 331 -6.82 -14.39 7.22
N ARG A 332 -7.91 -14.22 7.95
CA ARG A 332 -9.00 -15.18 8.06
C ARG A 332 -10.05 -14.88 7.00
N LEU A 333 -10.44 -15.91 6.25
CA LEU A 333 -11.49 -15.92 5.26
C LEU A 333 -12.74 -16.54 5.87
N ALA A 334 -13.86 -15.80 5.82
CA ALA A 334 -15.15 -16.27 6.30
C ALA A 334 -16.12 -16.52 5.14
N GLY A 335 -16.99 -17.51 5.33
CA GLY A 335 -18.00 -17.90 4.34
C GLY A 335 -17.39 -18.35 3.02
N LEU A 336 -16.27 -19.08 3.05
CA LEU A 336 -15.56 -19.56 1.86
C LEU A 336 -16.48 -20.48 1.03
N ARG A 337 -16.56 -20.23 -0.28
CA ARG A 337 -17.27 -21.07 -1.26
C ARG A 337 -16.29 -21.50 -2.32
N ARG A 338 -16.30 -22.78 -2.66
CA ARG A 338 -15.57 -23.28 -3.83
C ARG A 338 -16.33 -22.84 -5.08
N GLU A 339 -15.61 -22.38 -6.08
CA GLU A 339 -16.18 -21.86 -7.32
C GLU A 339 -15.68 -22.69 -8.50
N ASP A 340 -16.60 -23.06 -9.39
CA ASP A 340 -16.26 -23.76 -10.61
C ASP A 340 -15.97 -22.74 -11.71
N LEU A 341 -14.71 -22.29 -11.80
CA LEU A 341 -14.22 -21.55 -12.96
C LEU A 341 -13.55 -22.51 -13.93
N ASN A 342 -14.01 -22.51 -15.19
CA ASN A 342 -13.28 -23.16 -16.27
C ASN A 342 -11.92 -22.47 -16.45
N MET A 343 -10.87 -23.09 -15.89
CA MET A 343 -9.48 -22.59 -15.98
C MET A 343 -8.89 -22.70 -17.39
N SER A 344 -9.64 -23.26 -18.34
CA SER A 344 -9.24 -23.55 -19.73
C SER A 344 -9.50 -22.44 -20.75
N GLN A 345 -10.05 -21.27 -20.36
CA GLN A 345 -10.44 -20.22 -21.31
C GLN A 345 -9.46 -19.04 -21.51
N ALA A 346 -8.23 -19.06 -20.96
CA ALA A 346 -7.26 -18.00 -21.23
C ALA A 346 -6.28 -18.37 -22.34
N SER A 347 -6.76 -18.28 -23.58
CA SER A 347 -5.92 -18.22 -24.78
C SER A 347 -6.72 -17.56 -25.90
N ARG A 348 -6.95 -16.25 -25.80
CA ARG A 348 -7.24 -15.38 -26.94
C ARG A 348 -6.59 -14.02 -26.72
#